data_AF-A0A4U2CDI2-F1
#
_entry.id   AF-A0A4U2CDI2-F1
#
_cell.length_a   1.000
_cell.length_b   1.000
_cell.length_c   1.000
_cell.angle_alpha   90.00
_cell.angle_beta   90.00
_cell.angle_gamma   90.00
#
_symmetry.space_group_name_H-M   'P 1'
#
loop_
_entity.id
_entity.type
_entity.pdbx_description
1 polymer ?
#
loop_
_entity_poly.entity_id
_entity_poly.type
_entity_poly.pdbx_seq_one_letter_code
_entity_poly.pdbx_strand_id
1 'polypeptide(L)'
;MNSDNISFFNRDMDLDELSILHHLMYQEAGECSTEHLKNSVNVFLKRPFPNVLAHLDFFGYIEINKEQVYLTDFGLEYYEQVPQFR
;
A
#
# COMPACT_ATOMS: atom_id res chain seq x y z
N MET A 1 -26.61 -1.41 4.73
CA MET A 1 -26.45 -2.71 4.05
C MET A 1 -25.43 -2.52 2.93
N ASN A 2 -24.22 -3.01 3.13
CA ASN A 2 -23.25 -3.41 2.09
C ASN A 2 -22.02 -4.02 2.78
N SER A 3 -22.28 -4.99 3.65
CA SER A 3 -21.25 -5.74 4.39
C SER A 3 -20.69 -6.92 3.57
N ASP A 4 -21.15 -7.07 2.33
CA ASP A 4 -21.04 -8.34 1.59
C ASP A 4 -19.89 -8.38 0.57
N ASN A 5 -19.15 -7.29 0.35
CA ASN A 5 -18.06 -7.27 -0.65
C ASN A 5 -16.66 -7.49 -0.08
N ILE A 6 -16.48 -7.31 1.24
CA ILE A 6 -15.14 -7.34 1.86
C ILE A 6 -14.70 -8.79 2.17
N SER A 7 -15.64 -9.74 2.24
CA SER A 7 -15.39 -11.16 2.48
C SER A 7 -14.66 -11.88 1.34
N PHE A 8 -14.38 -11.24 0.20
CA PHE A 8 -13.80 -11.90 -0.98
C PHE A 8 -12.30 -11.67 -1.24
N PHE A 9 -11.63 -10.77 -0.50
CA PHE A 9 -10.22 -10.45 -0.76
C PHE A 9 -9.29 -10.91 0.37
N ASN A 10 -9.27 -12.23 0.59
CA ASN A 10 -8.23 -12.89 1.37
C ASN A 10 -6.99 -13.07 0.48
N ARG A 11 -6.33 -11.97 0.13
CA ARG A 11 -5.02 -12.01 -0.53
C ARG A 11 -3.94 -11.87 0.51
N ASP A 12 -3.01 -12.83 0.51
CA ASP A 12 -1.77 -12.77 1.29
C ASP A 12 -0.89 -11.65 0.73
N MET A 13 -1.13 -10.42 1.18
CA MET A 13 -0.22 -9.30 0.97
C MET A 13 1.06 -9.59 1.75
N ASP A 14 2.20 -9.46 1.10
CA ASP A 14 3.48 -9.74 1.76
C ASP A 14 3.95 -8.55 2.61
N LEU A 15 5.02 -8.76 3.38
CA LEU A 15 5.56 -7.72 4.25
C LEU A 15 6.15 -6.54 3.47
N ASP A 16 6.61 -6.75 2.24
CA ASP A 16 7.16 -5.65 1.43
C ASP A 16 6.04 -4.70 1.01
N GLU A 17 4.91 -5.27 0.60
CA GLU A 17 3.68 -4.56 0.23
C GLU A 17 3.05 -3.85 1.44
N LEU A 18 2.92 -4.55 2.57
CA LEU A 18 2.42 -3.96 3.81
C LEU A 18 3.32 -2.83 4.31
N SER A 19 4.64 -2.91 4.08
CA SER A 19 5.57 -1.84 4.48
C SER A 19 5.32 -0.55 3.70
N ILE A 20 4.97 -0.66 2.42
CA ILE A 20 4.58 0.50 1.59
C ILE A 20 3.26 1.10 2.11
N LEU A 21 2.23 0.28 2.28
CA LEU A 21 0.93 0.77 2.75
C LEU A 21 1.04 1.40 4.14
N HIS A 22 1.74 0.74 5.07
CA HIS A 22 2.03 1.28 6.38
C HIS A 22 2.70 2.65 6.28
N HIS A 23 3.70 2.84 5.42
CA HIS A 23 4.36 4.13 5.28
C HIS A 23 3.40 5.23 4.79
N LEU A 24 2.59 4.93 3.77
CA LEU A 24 1.62 5.87 3.19
C LEU A 24 0.52 6.26 4.19
N MET A 25 0.06 5.33 5.02
CA MET A 25 -0.94 5.59 6.07
C MET A 25 -0.56 6.70 7.06
N TYR A 26 0.74 6.93 7.27
CA TYR A 26 1.23 7.98 8.16
C TYR A 26 1.64 9.26 7.42
N GLN A 27 1.47 9.32 6.09
CA GLN A 27 1.67 10.55 5.34
C GLN A 27 0.41 11.42 5.39
N GLU A 28 0.59 12.73 5.27
CA GLU A 28 -0.52 13.65 5.11
C GLU A 28 -1.30 13.28 3.83
N ALA A 29 -2.61 13.10 3.95
CA ALA A 29 -3.50 12.67 2.86
C ALA A 29 -3.13 11.34 2.17
N GLY A 30 -2.27 10.50 2.77
CA GLY A 30 -1.90 9.21 2.19
C GLY A 30 -1.00 9.31 0.96
N GLU A 31 -0.31 10.45 0.75
CA GLU A 31 0.51 10.69 -0.43
C GLU A 31 1.97 11.03 -0.09
N CYS A 32 2.90 10.64 -0.96
CA CYS A 32 4.27 11.14 -0.93
C CYS A 32 4.96 10.94 -2.27
N SER A 33 6.13 11.58 -2.44
CA SER A 33 6.92 11.36 -3.65
C SER A 33 7.50 9.94 -3.71
N THR A 34 7.63 9.40 -4.92
CA THR A 34 8.23 8.08 -5.16
C THR A 34 9.66 8.01 -4.60
N GLU A 35 10.42 9.11 -4.68
CA GLU A 35 11.76 9.22 -4.11
C GLU A 35 11.74 9.16 -2.58
N HIS A 36 10.84 9.90 -1.94
CA HIS A 36 10.68 9.86 -0.49
C HIS A 36 10.32 8.45 -0.02
N LEU A 37 9.30 7.85 -0.64
CA LEU A 37 8.84 6.51 -0.31
C LEU A 37 9.98 5.50 -0.42
N LYS A 38 10.72 5.53 -1.54
CA LYS A 38 11.88 4.67 -1.76
C LYS A 38 12.91 4.82 -0.65
N ASN A 39 13.30 6.05 -0.32
CA ASN A 39 14.31 6.30 0.70
C ASN A 39 13.86 5.82 2.09
N SER A 40 12.56 5.88 2.38
CA SER A 40 11.98 5.48 3.66
C SER A 40 11.86 3.97 3.84
N VAL A 41 11.55 3.22 2.78
CA VAL A 41 11.20 1.79 2.90
C VAL A 41 12.21 0.83 2.28
N ASN A 42 13.05 1.27 1.34
CA ASN A 42 13.86 0.39 0.48
C ASN A 42 14.90 -0.45 1.25
N VAL A 43 15.29 -0.06 2.46
CA VAL A 43 16.21 -0.83 3.32
C VAL A 43 15.54 -2.13 3.82
N PHE A 44 14.21 -2.13 3.93
CA PHE A 44 13.45 -3.23 4.53
C PHE A 44 12.87 -4.20 3.49
N LEU A 45 12.80 -3.78 2.22
CA LEU A 45 12.20 -4.59 1.16
C LEU A 45 13.11 -5.73 0.73
N LYS A 46 12.54 -6.93 0.58
CA LYS A 46 13.22 -8.08 -0.01
C LYS A 46 13.11 -8.08 -1.53
N ARG A 47 11.98 -7.61 -2.06
CA ARG A 47 11.70 -7.45 -3.48
C ARG A 47 12.22 -6.09 -3.98
N PRO A 48 12.61 -5.98 -5.27
CA PRO A 48 12.96 -4.68 -5.86
C PRO A 48 11.80 -3.69 -5.71
N PHE A 49 12.07 -2.50 -5.18
CA PHE A 49 11.07 -1.45 -4.94
C PHE A 49 10.11 -1.19 -6.13
N PRO A 50 10.59 -1.08 -7.40
CA PRO A 50 9.69 -0.90 -8.53
C PRO A 50 8.71 -2.06 -8.74
N ASN A 51 9.10 -3.30 -8.39
CA ASN A 51 8.26 -4.48 -8.53
C ASN A 51 7.18 -4.55 -7.43
N VAL A 52 7.46 -3.99 -6.25
CA VAL A 52 6.46 -3.88 -5.18
C VAL A 52 5.44 -2.83 -5.55
N LEU A 53 5.88 -1.64 -5.98
CA LEU A 53 5.01 -0.56 -6.44
C LEU A 53 4.13 -0.96 -7.60
N ALA A 54 4.69 -1.54 -8.67
CA ALA A 54 3.91 -1.97 -9.83
C ALA A 54 2.86 -3.02 -9.46
N HIS A 55 3.14 -3.88 -8.48
CA HIS A 55 2.19 -4.87 -8.01
C HIS A 55 1.04 -4.24 -7.21
N LEU A 56 1.36 -3.33 -6.29
CA LEU A 56 0.36 -2.60 -5.50
C LEU A 56 -0.56 -1.75 -6.40
N ASP A 57 0.02 -1.06 -7.39
CA ASP A 57 -0.71 -0.23 -8.37
C ASP A 57 -1.62 -1.10 -9.26
N PHE A 58 -1.10 -2.24 -9.75
CA PHE A 58 -1.89 -3.18 -10.56
C PHE A 58 -3.12 -3.72 -9.81
N PHE A 59 -3.05 -3.86 -8.48
CA PHE A 59 -4.18 -4.29 -7.65
C PHE A 59 -5.00 -3.12 -7.08
N GLY A 60 -4.64 -1.89 -7.40
CA GLY A 60 -5.39 -0.69 -7.00
C GLY A 60 -5.27 -0.34 -5.52
N TYR A 61 -4.28 -0.86 -4.80
CA TYR A 61 -4.02 -0.46 -3.41
C TYR A 61 -3.36 0.92 -3.32
N ILE A 62 -2.60 1.28 -4.36
CA ILE A 62 -2.00 2.59 -4.53
C ILE A 62 -2.29 3.09 -5.95
N GLU A 63 -2.09 4.37 -6.18
CA GLU A 63 -2.03 4.97 -7.51
C GLU A 63 -0.68 5.66 -7.68
N ILE A 64 -0.06 5.48 -8.85
CA ILE A 64 1.20 6.17 -9.21
C ILE A 64 0.91 7.22 -10.29
N ASN A 65 1.07 8.50 -9.95
CA ASN A 65 0.92 9.59 -10.91
C ASN A 65 2.19 10.44 -10.96
N LYS A 66 2.91 10.34 -12.09
CA LYS A 66 4.23 10.96 -12.30
C LYS A 66 5.23 10.51 -11.24
N GLU A 67 5.58 11.39 -10.31
CA GLU A 67 6.56 11.17 -9.23
C GLU A 67 5.89 11.09 -7.86
N GLN A 68 4.57 10.96 -7.83
CA GLN A 68 3.77 10.87 -6.61
C GLN A 68 3.12 9.49 -6.52
N VAL A 69 3.02 9.00 -5.29
CA VAL A 69 2.33 7.76 -4.92
C VAL A 69 1.23 8.13 -3.94
N TYR A 70 0.02 7.63 -4.19
CA TYR A 70 -1.17 7.88 -3.40
C TYR A 70 -1.70 6.56 -2.87
N LEU A 71 -2.09 6.52 -1.60
CA LEU A 71 -2.90 5.45 -1.05
C LEU A 71 -4.34 5.60 -1.54
N THR A 72 -4.92 4.54 -2.09
CA THR A 72 -6.33 4.57 -2.51
C THR A 72 -7.25 4.27 -1.33
N ASP A 73 -8.54 4.62 -1.46
CA ASP A 73 -9.57 4.22 -0.49
C ASP A 73 -9.61 2.69 -0.31
N PHE A 74 -9.39 1.93 -1.39
CA PHE A 74 -9.29 0.47 -1.33
C PHE A 74 -8.06 -0.01 -0.55
N GLY A 75 -6.90 0.63 -0.75
CA GLY A 75 -5.69 0.36 0.02
C GLY A 75 -5.85 0.65 1.51
N LEU A 76 -6.52 1.75 1.83
CA LEU A 76 -6.85 2.15 3.20
C LEU A 76 -7.78 1.13 3.87
N GLU A 77 -8.91 0.80 3.23
CA GLU A 77 -9.87 -0.17 3.76
C GLU A 77 -9.23 -1.54 4.00
N TYR A 78 -8.37 -1.99 3.07
CA TYR A 78 -7.62 -3.24 3.25
C TYR A 78 -6.70 -3.16 4.46
N TYR A 79 -5.91 -2.09 4.58
CA TYR A 79 -4.92 -1.94 5.65
C TYR A 79 -5.57 -1.95 7.06
N GLU A 80 -6.69 -1.27 7.24
CA GLU A 80 -7.42 -1.20 8.52
C GLU A 80 -8.01 -2.55 8.99
N GLN A 81 -8.15 -3.49 8.07
CA GLN A 81 -8.70 -4.82 8.33
C GLN A 81 -7.62 -5.86 8.63
N VAL A 82 -6.35 -5.58 8.33
CA VAL A 82 -5.24 -6.49 8.63
C VAL A 82 -4.98 -6.48 10.15
N PRO A 83 -5.17 -7.61 10.87
CA PRO A 83 -5.08 -7.65 12.33
C PRO A 83 -3.69 -7.32 12.91
N GLN A 84 -2.65 -7.36 12.08
CA GLN A 84 -1.25 -7.29 12.50
C GLN A 84 -0.83 -5.90 13.02
N PHE A 85 -1.66 -4.87 12.82
CA PHE A 85 -1.40 -3.48 13.23
C PHE A 85 -2.44 -2.93 14.23
N ARG A 86 -3.25 -3.80 14.86
CA ARG A 86 -4.15 -3.43 15.97
C ARG A 86 -3.53 -3.69 17.34
#